data_AF-A0A843WIN7-F1
#
_entry.id   AF-A0A843WIN7-F1
#
_cell.length_a   1.000
_cell.length_b   1.000
_cell.length_c   1.000
_cell.angle_alpha   90.00
_cell.angle_beta   90.00
_cell.angle_gamma   90.00
#
_symmetry.space_group_name_H-M   'P 1'
#
loop_
_entity.id
_entity.type
_entity.pdbx_description
1 polymer ?
#
loop_
_entity_poly.entity_id
_entity_poly.type
_entity_poly.pdbx_seq_one_letter_code
_entity_poly.pdbx_strand_id
1 'polypeptide(L)' 'MKVNQAANRESNKHTSRSVSFATHQSILEKELKRPLTFQEVFDKTHKKKGTDQYISDSAREVVESYSQ' A
#
# COMPACT_ATOMS: atom_id res chain seq x y z
N MET A 1 -27.81 -22.48 -0.23
CA MET A 1 -26.41 -22.88 0.06
C MET A 1 -25.53 -21.65 -0.12
N LYS A 2 -24.80 -21.21 0.92
CA LYS A 2 -23.87 -20.07 0.83
C LYS A 2 -22.67 -20.52 -0.01
N VAL A 3 -22.52 -19.97 -1.21
CA VAL A 3 -21.34 -20.20 -2.02
C VAL A 3 -20.13 -19.60 -1.31
N ASN A 4 -19.13 -20.44 -1.02
CA ASN A 4 -17.88 -19.98 -0.43
C ASN A 4 -17.17 -19.15 -1.51
N GLN A 5 -17.06 -17.83 -1.33
CA GLN A 5 -16.42 -16.93 -2.31
C GLN A 5 -14.97 -17.34 -2.63
N ALA A 6 -14.32 -18.07 -1.72
CA ALA A 6 -12.99 -18.64 -1.91
C ALA A 6 -12.92 -19.76 -2.99
N ALA A 7 -14.05 -20.31 -3.43
CA ALA A 7 -14.10 -21.37 -4.44
C ALA A 7 -14.30 -20.83 -5.87
N ASN A 8 -14.50 -19.52 -6.05
CA ASN A 8 -14.55 -18.94 -7.38
C ASN A 8 -13.11 -18.87 -7.93
N ARG A 9 -12.74 -19.73 -8.89
CA ARG A 9 -11.40 -19.76 -9.52
C ARG A 9 -11.02 -18.45 -10.22
N GLU A 10 -11.97 -17.54 -10.41
CA GLU A 10 -11.78 -16.19 -10.92
C GLU A 10 -11.74 -15.14 -9.77
N SER A 11 -11.56 -15.59 -8.52
CA SER A 11 -11.21 -14.70 -7.42
C SER A 11 -9.77 -14.24 -7.64
N ASN A 12 -9.66 -13.12 -8.35
CA ASN A 12 -8.57 -12.14 -8.35
C ASN A 12 -7.32 -12.68 -7.64
N LYS A 13 -6.43 -13.36 -8.39
CA LYS A 13 -5.15 -13.82 -7.86
C LYS A 13 -4.54 -12.64 -7.14
N HIS A 14 -4.46 -12.71 -5.81
CA HIS A 14 -3.82 -11.68 -5.01
C HIS A 14 -2.35 -11.69 -5.39
N THR A 15 -1.99 -10.93 -6.42
CA THR A 15 -0.62 -10.68 -6.84
C THR A 15 -0.01 -9.61 -5.94
N SER A 16 -0.21 -9.74 -4.63
CA SER A 16 0.60 -9.01 -3.67
C SER A 16 1.95 -9.71 -3.63
N ARG A 17 2.76 -9.48 -4.68
CA ARG A 17 4.19 -9.70 -4.53
C ARG A 17 4.58 -8.76 -3.41
N SER A 18 4.92 -9.30 -2.24
CA SER A 18 5.45 -8.52 -1.13
C SER A 18 6.79 -7.94 -1.60
N VAL A 19 6.76 -6.74 -2.13
CA VAL A 19 7.94 -5.99 -2.54
C VAL A 19 8.43 -5.19 -1.35
N SER A 20 9.75 -5.18 -1.16
CA SER A 20 10.35 -4.41 -0.07
C SER A 20 10.06 -2.92 -0.22
N PHE A 21 10.10 -2.18 0.89
CA PHE A 21 9.99 -0.72 0.88
C PHE A 21 11.00 -0.07 -0.09
N ALA A 22 12.27 -0.50 -0.05
CA ALA A 22 13.32 0.02 -0.93
C ALA A 22 13.01 -0.21 -2.41
N THR A 23 12.42 -1.36 -2.74
CA THR A 23 11.96 -1.66 -4.12
C THR A 23 10.83 -0.73 -4.52
N HIS A 24 9.84 -0.52 -3.65
CA HIS A 24 8.74 0.41 -3.89
C HIS A 24 9.25 1.84 -4.09
N GLN A 25 10.11 2.31 -3.20
CA GLN A 25 10.73 3.63 -3.28
C GLN A 25 11.47 3.79 -4.61
N SER A 26 12.36 2.86 -4.97
CA SER A 26 13.12 2.91 -6.22
C SER A 26 12.25 2.96 -7.47
N ILE A 27 11.13 2.22 -7.49
CA ILE A 27 10.17 2.26 -8.61
C ILE A 27 9.51 3.63 -8.69
N LEU A 28 9.01 4.13 -7.55
CA LEU A 28 8.31 5.41 -7.48
C LEU A 28 9.22 6.60 -7.79
N GLU A 29 10.47 6.56 -7.36
CA GLU A 29 11.47 7.60 -7.66
C GLU A 29 11.80 7.65 -9.16
N LYS A 30 11.89 6.48 -9.81
CA LYS A 30 12.06 6.40 -11.27
C LYS A 30 10.86 6.94 -12.03
N GLU A 31 9.65 6.60 -11.58
CA GLU A 31 8.40 7.11 -12.18
C GLU A 31 8.27 8.63 -12.06
N LEU A 32 8.57 9.17 -10.87
CA LEU A 32 8.42 10.60 -10.58
C LEU A 32 9.67 11.44 -10.91
N LYS A 33 10.77 10.78 -11.32
CA LYS A 33 12.09 11.38 -11.63
C LYS A 33 12.62 12.27 -10.51
N ARG A 34 12.32 11.92 -9.27
CA ARG A 34 12.76 12.64 -8.07
C ARG A 34 12.91 11.67 -6.89
N PRO A 35 13.78 11.97 -5.92
CA PRO A 35 13.81 11.23 -4.66
C PRO A 35 12.49 11.38 -3.91
N LEU A 36 12.13 10.33 -3.17
CA LEU A 36 10.92 10.29 -2.35
C LEU A 36 11.27 10.05 -0.89
N THR A 37 10.51 10.71 -0.03
CA THR A 37 10.58 10.47 1.41
C THR A 37 9.83 9.19 1.78
N PHE A 38 10.13 8.67 2.96
CA PHE A 38 9.38 7.56 3.54
C PHE A 38 7.87 7.84 3.60
N GLN A 39 7.49 9.04 4.03
CA GLN A 39 6.09 9.44 4.12
C GLN A 39 5.39 9.42 2.76
N GLU A 40 6.04 9.89 1.70
CA GLU A 40 5.43 9.90 0.35
C GLU A 40 5.22 8.48 -0.20
N VAL A 41 6.18 7.58 0.03
CA VAL A 41 6.06 6.17 -0.35
C VAL A 41 4.97 5.48 0.48
N PHE A 42 4.91 5.77 1.77
CA PHE A 42 3.92 5.23 2.69
C PHE A 42 2.51 5.70 2.32
N ASP A 43 2.33 7.00 2.08
CA ASP A 43 1.07 7.61 1.68
C ASP A 43 0.57 7.02 0.37
N LYS A 44 1.44 6.88 -0.64
CA LYS A 44 1.03 6.31 -1.94
C LYS A 44 0.59 4.85 -1.84
N THR A 45 1.06 4.12 -0.83
CA THR A 45 0.74 2.70 -0.62
C THR A 45 -0.42 2.49 0.36
N HIS A 46 -0.60 3.38 1.32
CA HIS A 46 -1.53 3.21 2.44
C HIS A 46 -2.63 4.26 2.51
N LYS A 47 -2.65 5.32 1.71
CA LYS A 47 -3.80 6.23 1.59
C LYS A 47 -4.77 5.77 0.51
N LYS A 48 -6.07 5.91 0.80
CA LYS A 48 -7.13 5.67 -0.17
C LYS A 48 -7.08 6.76 -1.25
N LYS A 49 -7.05 6.33 -2.51
CA LYS A 49 -6.96 7.23 -3.67
C LYS A 49 -8.04 8.33 -3.61
N GLY A 50 -7.62 9.59 -3.74
CA GLY A 50 -8.52 10.74 -3.75
C GLY A 50 -9.02 11.16 -2.36
N THR A 51 -8.48 10.59 -1.29
CA THR A 51 -8.78 10.98 0.09
C THR A 51 -7.49 11.09 0.89
N ASP A 52 -7.53 11.78 2.03
CA ASP A 52 -6.42 11.80 2.99
C ASP A 52 -6.55 10.71 4.08
N GLN A 53 -7.37 9.69 3.84
CA GLN A 53 -7.62 8.61 4.80
C GLN A 53 -6.75 7.40 4.52
N TYR A 54 -6.19 6.81 5.58
CA TYR A 54 -5.48 5.54 5.48
C TYR A 54 -6.43 4.37 5.19
N ILE A 55 -5.90 3.34 4.53
CA ILE A 55 -6.62 2.12 4.15
C ILE A 55 -6.86 1.23 5.39
N SER A 56 -6.03 1.35 6.43
CA SER A 56 -6.16 0.60 7.69
C SER A 56 -5.75 1.42 8.92
N ASP A 57 -6.28 1.03 10.08
CA ASP A 57 -5.88 1.61 11.38
C ASP A 57 -4.40 1.35 11.69
N SER A 58 -3.89 0.16 11.35
CA SER A 58 -2.45 -0.13 11.50
C SER A 58 -1.56 0.79 10.68
N ALA A 59 -2.01 1.26 9.50
CA ALA A 59 -1.25 2.22 8.72
C ALA A 59 -1.20 3.60 9.39
N ARG A 60 -2.30 3.99 10.06
CA ARG A 60 -2.35 5.22 10.85
C ARG A 60 -1.40 5.14 12.05
N GLU A 61 -1.42 4.03 12.79
CA GLU A 61 -0.53 3.80 13.94
C GLU A 61 0.95 3.86 13.56
N VAL A 62 1.32 3.30 12.40
CA VAL A 62 2.70 3.39 11.89
C VAL A 62 3.12 4.84 11.72
N VAL A 63 2.33 5.68 11.05
CA VAL A 63 2.67 7.10 10.84
C VAL A 63 2.74 7.87 12.17
N GLU A 64 1.82 7.57 13.10
CA GLU A 64 1.84 8.15 14.45
C GLU A 64 3.12 7.77 15.21
N SER A 65 3.64 6.54 15.05
CA SER A 65 4.87 6.09 15.70
C SER A 65 6.15 6.77 15.20
N TYR A 66 6.17 7.22 13.94
CA TYR A 66 7.31 7.95 13.35
C TYR A 66 7.21 9.47 13.53
N SER A 67 6.11 9.97 14.12
CA SER A 67 5.89 11.41 14.37
C SER A 67 6.22 11.84 15.81
N GLN A 68 6.73 10.93 16.64
CA GLN A 68 7.22 11.18 18.01
C GLN A 68 8.71 11.52 18.00
#